data_AF-A0A1Q7NZ10-F1
#
_entry.id   AF-A0A1Q7NZ10-F1
#
_cell.length_a   1.000
_cell.length_b   1.000
_cell.length_c   1.000
_cell.angle_alpha   90.00
_cell.angle_beta   90.00
_cell.angle_gamma   90.00
#
_symmetry.space_group_name_H-M   'P 1'
#
loop_
_entity.id
_entity.type
_entity.pdbx_description
1 polymer ?
#
loop_
_entity_poly.entity_id
_entity_poly.type
_entity_poly.pdbx_seq_one_letter_code
_entity_poly.pdbx_strand_id
1 'polypeptide(L)'
;MAVVVVLLGLLAPDVSQATLTGTCGPLTSEPTQVGFCQTSLTISGSWLTISFTNTSPAANAGYIVADAFNLPSGVAATLFSTTDPDFDTFLEGDVKTRPFGHRTDIVSLGGNLNTAFTRAGGSPLGGIAVGQTAQFVFSLSNAGVNETDVFNSELARFKGFSNGKSDKTGVELDGPSGPPAAVPEPMTLLLVGPGMAGLVWLRARRRRSSGV
;
A
#
# COMPACT_ATOMS: atom_id res chain seq x y z
N MET A 1 39.29 -8.07 -33.33
CA MET A 1 37.87 -8.34 -33.62
C MET A 1 37.11 -8.30 -32.32
N ALA A 2 36.19 -7.35 -32.14
CA ALA A 2 35.40 -7.19 -30.92
C ALA A 2 33.93 -7.41 -31.29
N VAL A 3 33.31 -8.43 -30.70
CA VAL A 3 31.89 -8.71 -30.84
C VAL A 3 31.17 -7.88 -29.80
N VAL A 4 30.44 -6.86 -30.23
CA VAL A 4 29.53 -6.10 -29.37
C VAL A 4 28.19 -6.84 -29.36
N VAL A 5 27.93 -7.56 -28.27
CA VAL A 5 26.62 -8.16 -28.01
C VAL A 5 25.73 -7.08 -27.40
N VAL A 6 24.82 -6.53 -28.21
CA VAL A 6 23.76 -5.64 -27.71
C VAL A 6 22.64 -6.53 -27.20
N LEU A 7 22.57 -6.72 -25.88
CA LEU A 7 21.42 -7.33 -25.23
C LEU A 7 20.26 -6.32 -25.27
N LEU A 8 19.31 -6.52 -26.18
CA LEU A 8 17.99 -5.89 -26.09
C LEU A 8 17.25 -6.51 -24.90
N GLY A 9 17.30 -5.87 -23.74
CA GLY A 9 16.45 -6.21 -22.62
C GLY A 9 14.99 -6.00 -23.01
N LEU A 10 14.22 -7.09 -23.05
CA LEU A 10 12.76 -7.04 -23.05
C LEU A 10 12.32 -6.35 -21.77
N LEU A 11 12.03 -5.05 -21.84
CA LEU A 11 11.24 -4.37 -20.82
C LEU A 11 9.83 -4.96 -20.92
N ALA A 12 9.56 -6.00 -20.12
CA ALA A 12 8.19 -6.41 -19.87
C ALA A 12 7.49 -5.20 -19.24
N PRO A 13 6.37 -4.71 -19.80
CA PRO A 13 5.59 -3.69 -19.12
C PRO A 13 5.09 -4.29 -17.81
N ASP A 14 5.44 -3.66 -16.69
CA ASP A 14 4.83 -3.96 -15.40
C ASP A 14 3.31 -3.84 -15.58
N VAL A 15 2.59 -4.91 -15.29
CA VAL A 15 1.12 -4.89 -15.29
C VAL A 15 0.71 -3.90 -14.21
N SER A 16 0.18 -2.75 -14.62
CA SER A 16 -0.31 -1.72 -13.70
C SER A 16 -1.41 -2.32 -12.83
N GLN A 17 -1.10 -2.61 -11.57
CA GLN A 17 -2.08 -3.09 -10.60
C GLN A 17 -2.81 -1.92 -9.97
N ALA A 18 -4.04 -2.17 -9.52
CA ALA A 18 -4.83 -1.18 -8.82
C ALA A 18 -4.23 -0.95 -7.43
N THR A 19 -3.78 0.28 -7.19
CA THR A 19 -3.41 0.74 -5.85
C THR A 19 -4.61 1.44 -5.23
N LEU A 20 -5.02 0.99 -4.05
CA LEU A 20 -5.97 1.72 -3.22
C LEU A 20 -5.23 2.77 -2.41
N THR A 21 -5.76 3.98 -2.35
CA THR A 21 -5.22 5.06 -1.53
C THR A 21 -6.31 5.65 -0.67
N GLY A 22 -5.92 6.10 0.52
CA GLY A 22 -6.82 6.85 1.37
C GLY A 22 -6.11 7.56 2.49
N THR A 23 -6.91 8.12 3.37
CA THR A 23 -6.48 8.92 4.49
C THR A 23 -6.95 8.30 5.80
N CYS A 24 -6.14 8.46 6.83
CA CYS A 24 -6.55 8.21 8.20
C CYS A 24 -6.47 9.52 8.99
N GLY A 25 -7.40 9.72 9.92
CA GLY A 25 -7.55 10.99 10.62
C GLY A 25 -8.77 10.97 11.53
N PRO A 26 -9.25 12.12 12.03
CA PRO A 26 -10.48 12.17 12.83
C PRO A 26 -11.63 11.52 12.09
N LEU A 27 -11.94 10.28 12.47
CA LEU A 27 -13.25 9.69 12.20
C LEU A 27 -14.24 10.61 12.90
N THR A 28 -15.31 10.98 12.19
CA THR A 28 -16.27 12.07 12.47
C THR A 28 -16.98 12.03 13.84
N SER A 29 -16.57 11.14 14.75
CA SER A 29 -17.11 10.96 16.10
C SER A 29 -16.18 11.38 17.25
N GLU A 30 -14.89 11.65 17.03
CA GLU A 30 -13.96 12.05 18.10
C GLU A 30 -13.40 13.47 17.90
N PRO A 31 -13.87 14.48 18.67
CA PRO A 31 -13.58 15.90 18.43
C PRO A 31 -12.14 16.35 18.76
N THR A 32 -11.22 15.44 19.10
CA THR A 32 -9.85 15.79 19.54
C THR A 32 -8.72 14.96 18.96
N GLN A 33 -8.96 14.18 17.89
CA GLN A 33 -7.86 13.50 17.21
C GLN A 33 -6.94 14.51 16.51
N VAL A 34 -5.64 14.28 16.64
CA VAL A 34 -4.56 15.14 16.16
C VAL A 34 -3.61 14.40 15.21
N GLY A 35 -3.76 13.07 15.11
CA GLY A 35 -3.07 12.21 14.15
C GLY A 35 -3.75 12.15 12.79
N PHE A 36 -2.95 12.29 11.74
CA PHE A 36 -3.37 12.16 10.35
C PHE A 36 -2.35 11.33 9.58
N CYS A 37 -2.81 10.51 8.66
CA CYS A 37 -1.96 9.81 7.71
C CYS A 37 -2.59 9.70 6.33
N GLN A 38 -1.76 9.32 5.37
CA GLN A 38 -2.18 8.70 4.12
C GLN A 38 -1.70 7.25 4.11
N THR A 39 -2.50 6.36 3.54
CA THR A 39 -2.09 5.00 3.27
C THR A 39 -2.29 4.66 1.80
N SER A 40 -1.48 3.74 1.30
CA SER A 40 -1.70 3.09 0.02
C SER A 40 -1.48 1.60 0.15
N LEU A 41 -2.36 0.81 -0.46
CA LEU A 41 -2.34 -0.64 -0.46
C LEU A 41 -2.33 -1.16 -1.89
N THR A 42 -1.46 -2.12 -2.18
CA THR A 42 -1.39 -2.82 -3.49
C THR A 42 -1.11 -4.29 -3.26
N ILE A 43 -1.79 -5.18 -4.00
CA ILE A 43 -1.49 -6.61 -3.99
C ILE A 43 -1.01 -7.05 -5.37
N SER A 44 0.20 -7.62 -5.41
CA SER A 44 0.85 -8.14 -6.61
C SER A 44 1.14 -9.62 -6.50
N GLY A 45 0.25 -10.45 -7.06
CA GLY A 45 0.36 -11.90 -6.94
C GLY A 45 0.23 -12.35 -5.48
N SER A 46 1.36 -12.72 -4.87
CA SER A 46 1.45 -13.11 -3.46
C SER A 46 2.09 -12.04 -2.58
N TRP A 47 2.20 -10.81 -3.06
CA TRP A 47 2.84 -9.71 -2.32
C TRP A 47 1.82 -8.64 -1.96
N LEU A 48 1.63 -8.39 -0.67
CA LEU A 48 0.86 -7.25 -0.16
C LEU A 48 1.83 -6.15 0.20
N THR A 49 1.65 -4.97 -0.37
CA THR A 49 2.43 -3.77 -0.03
C THR A 49 1.51 -2.73 0.57
N ILE A 50 1.80 -2.32 1.81
CA ILE A 50 1.12 -1.25 2.51
C ILE A 50 2.13 -0.13 2.74
N SER A 51 1.75 1.12 2.49
CA SER A 51 2.61 2.27 2.72
C SER A 51 1.87 3.34 3.50
N PHE A 52 2.43 3.74 4.64
CA PHE A 52 1.89 4.79 5.49
C PHE A 52 2.74 6.04 5.45
N THR A 53 2.11 7.19 5.27
CA THR A 53 2.73 8.51 5.40
C THR A 53 2.09 9.25 6.56
N ASN A 54 2.87 9.68 7.54
CA ASN A 54 2.35 10.49 8.64
C ASN A 54 2.17 11.94 8.18
N THR A 55 0.92 12.36 8.00
CA THR A 55 0.54 13.69 7.52
C THR A 55 0.06 14.61 8.65
N SER A 56 0.27 14.21 9.91
CA SER A 56 -0.09 15.01 11.07
C SER A 56 0.58 16.39 11.01
N PRO A 57 -0.09 17.48 11.47
CA PRO A 57 0.56 18.78 11.58
C PRO A 57 1.84 18.70 12.42
N ALA A 58 2.94 19.31 11.95
CA ALA A 58 4.23 19.30 12.67
C ALA A 58 4.13 19.80 14.13
N ALA A 59 3.21 20.73 14.42
CA ALA A 59 2.96 21.22 15.78
C ALA A 59 2.41 20.14 16.74
N ASN A 60 1.76 19.11 16.21
CA ASN A 60 1.22 18.00 17.00
C ASN A 60 2.30 16.97 17.34
N ALA A 61 3.41 16.94 16.59
CA ALA A 61 4.42 15.89 16.63
C ALA A 61 3.80 14.47 16.45
N GLY A 62 4.43 13.45 17.04
CA GLY A 62 3.91 12.09 17.06
C GLY A 62 4.38 11.21 15.90
N TYR A 63 4.13 9.92 16.09
CA TYR A 63 4.56 8.83 15.23
C TYR A 63 3.39 7.89 14.96
N ILE A 64 3.33 7.35 13.75
CA ILE A 64 2.58 6.11 13.50
C ILE A 64 3.44 4.97 14.04
N VAL A 65 2.85 4.10 14.86
CA VAL A 65 3.58 3.06 15.60
C VAL A 65 3.02 1.65 15.39
N ALA A 66 1.84 1.55 14.78
CA ALA A 66 1.27 0.28 14.41
C ALA A 66 0.23 0.46 13.30
N ASP A 67 0.11 -0.56 12.48
CA ASP A 67 -0.98 -0.77 11.53
C ASP A 67 -1.57 -2.15 11.78
N ALA A 68 -2.90 -2.22 11.93
CA ALA A 68 -3.64 -3.45 12.14
C ALA A 68 -4.73 -3.62 11.07
N PHE A 69 -4.77 -4.79 10.44
CA PHE A 69 -5.65 -5.08 9.32
C PHE A 69 -6.17 -6.52 9.39
N ASN A 70 -7.11 -6.85 8.49
CA ASN A 70 -7.66 -8.18 8.36
C ASN A 70 -7.19 -8.83 7.06
N LEU A 71 -6.78 -10.09 7.16
CA LEU A 71 -6.64 -10.99 6.02
C LEU A 71 -7.79 -12.00 6.00
N PRO A 72 -8.15 -12.54 4.82
CA PRO A 72 -9.13 -13.60 4.71
C PRO A 72 -8.72 -14.85 5.50
N SER A 73 -9.70 -15.57 6.03
CA SER A 73 -9.45 -16.83 6.75
C SER A 73 -8.65 -17.82 5.89
N GLY A 74 -7.58 -18.39 6.45
CA GLY A 74 -6.69 -19.33 5.75
C GLY A 74 -5.60 -18.66 4.91
N VAL A 75 -5.52 -17.33 4.89
CA VAL A 75 -4.36 -16.59 4.38
C VAL A 75 -3.46 -16.24 5.56
N ALA A 76 -2.18 -16.57 5.42
CA ALA A 76 -1.13 -16.14 6.34
C ALA A 76 -0.26 -15.11 5.61
N ALA A 77 0.29 -14.16 6.35
CA ALA A 77 1.24 -13.18 5.89
C ALA A 77 2.58 -13.34 6.61
N THR A 78 3.65 -12.92 5.97
CA THR A 78 4.94 -12.79 6.63
C THR A 78 5.53 -11.46 6.23
N LEU A 79 5.92 -10.65 7.21
CA LEU A 79 6.64 -9.41 6.93
C LEU A 79 7.97 -9.76 6.27
N PHE A 80 8.08 -9.44 4.98
CA PHE A 80 9.25 -9.71 4.17
C PHE A 80 10.26 -8.58 4.29
N SER A 81 9.79 -7.32 4.22
CA SER A 81 10.64 -6.15 4.39
C SER A 81 9.85 -4.93 4.86
N THR A 82 10.55 -4.03 5.54
CA THR A 82 10.06 -2.70 5.92
C THR A 82 11.12 -1.65 5.57
N THR A 83 10.72 -0.45 5.15
CA THR A 83 11.64 0.69 5.00
C THR A 83 11.93 1.38 6.32
N ASP A 84 11.13 1.14 7.36
CA ASP A 84 11.34 1.65 8.71
C ASP A 84 11.77 0.49 9.63
N PRO A 85 13.05 0.45 10.07
CA PRO A 85 13.61 -0.64 10.86
C PRO A 85 13.06 -0.70 12.29
N ASP A 86 12.35 0.32 12.76
CA ASP A 86 11.77 0.30 14.10
C ASP A 86 10.55 -0.65 14.18
N PHE A 87 9.95 -1.00 13.03
CA PHE A 87 8.84 -1.96 12.91
C PHE A 87 9.36 -3.39 12.76
N ASP A 88 9.87 -3.96 13.85
CA ASP A 88 10.43 -5.31 13.90
C ASP A 88 9.40 -6.40 14.24
N THR A 89 8.17 -6.01 14.58
CA THR A 89 7.16 -6.91 15.12
C THR A 89 5.98 -7.04 14.16
N PHE A 90 5.78 -8.26 13.66
CA PHE A 90 4.58 -8.67 12.95
C PHE A 90 3.91 -9.84 13.71
N LEU A 91 2.61 -9.73 13.96
CA LEU A 91 1.85 -10.72 14.72
C LEU A 91 0.55 -11.06 14.01
N GLU A 92 0.25 -12.36 13.94
CA GLU A 92 -1.02 -12.90 13.47
C GLU A 92 -1.84 -13.43 14.65
N GLY A 93 -3.15 -13.20 14.65
CA GLY A 93 -4.08 -13.70 15.65
C GLY A 93 -5.15 -12.68 16.04
N ASP A 94 -5.76 -12.84 17.22
CA ASP A 94 -6.81 -11.94 17.71
C ASP A 94 -6.19 -10.64 18.28
N VAL A 95 -5.86 -9.71 17.40
CA VAL A 95 -5.32 -8.38 17.75
C VAL A 95 -6.41 -7.53 18.36
N LYS A 96 -6.20 -7.07 19.59
CA LYS A 96 -7.14 -6.17 20.28
C LYS A 96 -7.00 -4.76 19.73
N THR A 97 -8.06 -4.22 19.13
CA THR A 97 -8.04 -2.88 18.51
C THR A 97 -9.09 -1.91 19.06
N ARG A 98 -9.53 -2.13 20.32
CA ARG A 98 -10.53 -1.28 21.00
C ARG A 98 -10.26 0.23 20.77
N PRO A 99 -11.29 1.02 20.40
CA PRO A 99 -12.72 0.66 20.30
C PRO A 99 -13.17 -0.04 19.02
N PHE A 100 -12.28 -0.28 18.05
CA PHE A 100 -12.62 -0.75 16.69
C PHE A 100 -12.78 -2.26 16.54
N GLY A 101 -13.10 -2.96 17.63
CA GLY A 101 -13.19 -4.41 17.67
C GLY A 101 -11.84 -5.12 17.66
N HIS A 102 -11.66 -6.00 16.69
CA HIS A 102 -10.52 -6.92 16.57
C HIS A 102 -9.96 -6.91 15.15
N ARG A 103 -8.67 -7.23 15.02
CA ARG A 103 -8.00 -7.47 13.73
C ARG A 103 -7.26 -8.80 13.73
N THR A 104 -6.96 -9.34 12.56
CA THR A 104 -6.22 -10.60 12.43
C THR A 104 -4.72 -10.40 12.39
N ASP A 105 -4.26 -9.22 11.95
CA ASP A 105 -2.86 -8.96 11.68
C ASP A 105 -2.45 -7.59 12.22
N ILE A 106 -1.19 -7.46 12.64
CA ILE A 106 -0.60 -6.20 13.06
C ILE A 106 0.89 -6.15 12.79
N VAL A 107 1.33 -5.03 12.24
CA VAL A 107 2.75 -4.62 12.22
C VAL A 107 2.93 -3.46 13.21
N SER A 108 3.92 -3.52 14.09
CA SER A 108 4.12 -2.50 15.14
C SER A 108 5.58 -2.37 15.58
N LEU A 109 5.86 -1.33 16.36
CA LEU A 109 7.15 -1.12 17.06
C LEU A 109 7.38 -2.08 18.25
N GLY A 110 6.72 -3.24 18.27
CA GLY A 110 6.72 -4.16 19.40
C GLY A 110 5.39 -4.34 20.12
N GLY A 111 5.43 -5.16 21.16
CA GLY A 111 4.27 -5.55 21.96
C GLY A 111 3.78 -6.96 21.66
N ASN A 112 2.52 -7.22 21.97
CA ASN A 112 1.83 -8.48 21.70
C ASN A 112 0.40 -8.21 21.22
N LEU A 113 -0.35 -9.25 20.87
CA LEU A 113 -1.75 -9.17 20.38
C LEU A 113 -2.68 -8.31 21.27
N ASN A 114 -2.39 -8.18 22.56
CA ASN A 114 -3.20 -7.39 23.49
C ASN A 114 -2.74 -5.93 23.63
N THR A 115 -1.48 -5.63 23.34
CA THR A 115 -0.83 -4.37 23.73
C THR A 115 -0.27 -3.56 22.57
N ALA A 116 0.10 -4.19 21.46
CA ALA A 116 0.71 -3.55 20.30
C ALA A 116 -0.14 -2.37 19.80
N PHE A 117 -1.46 -2.56 19.68
CA PHE A 117 -2.37 -1.48 19.28
C PHE A 117 -2.95 -0.69 20.47
N THR A 118 -3.20 -1.34 21.60
CA THR A 118 -4.05 -0.73 22.66
C THR A 118 -3.30 0.15 23.64
N ARG A 119 -1.99 -0.07 23.84
CA ARG A 119 -1.25 0.53 24.96
C ARG A 119 -1.37 2.05 24.95
N ALA A 120 -1.94 2.59 26.01
CA ALA A 120 -2.13 4.03 26.20
C ALA A 120 -0.83 4.71 26.62
N GLY A 121 -0.66 5.98 26.22
CA GLY A 121 0.41 6.85 26.70
C GLY A 121 1.84 6.45 26.32
N GLY A 122 2.82 7.25 26.74
CA GLY A 122 4.24 7.04 26.49
C GLY A 122 4.72 7.66 25.16
N SER A 123 5.98 8.06 25.17
CA SER A 123 6.70 8.53 23.98
C SER A 123 7.39 7.32 23.35
N PRO A 124 6.99 6.91 22.13
CA PRO A 124 7.72 5.86 21.43
C PRO A 124 9.15 6.35 21.17
N LEU A 125 10.10 5.41 21.11
CA LEU A 125 11.49 5.71 20.79
C LEU A 125 11.72 5.88 19.28
N GLY A 126 10.71 5.59 18.45
CA GLY A 126 10.79 5.58 17.00
C GLY A 126 9.43 5.47 16.30
N GLY A 127 9.47 5.08 15.02
CA GLY A 127 8.33 4.91 14.12
C GLY A 127 8.20 6.00 13.05
N ILE A 128 7.05 6.05 12.37
CA ILE A 128 6.85 6.94 11.22
C ILE A 128 6.59 8.37 11.70
N ALA A 129 7.64 9.17 11.78
CA ALA A 129 7.59 10.58 12.18
C ALA A 129 6.77 11.42 11.19
N VAL A 130 6.33 12.60 11.63
CA VAL A 130 5.62 13.56 10.77
C VAL A 130 6.41 13.85 9.49
N GLY A 131 5.75 13.72 8.34
CA GLY A 131 6.32 13.91 7.02
C GLY A 131 7.17 12.74 6.50
N GLN A 132 7.28 11.66 7.27
CA GLN A 132 7.94 10.42 6.83
C GLN A 132 6.93 9.42 6.29
N THR A 133 7.43 8.51 5.46
CA THR A 133 6.70 7.40 4.88
C THR A 133 7.42 6.10 5.21
N ALA A 134 6.68 5.08 5.62
CA ALA A 134 7.19 3.71 5.69
C ALA A 134 6.37 2.78 4.82
N GLN A 135 7.05 1.83 4.19
CA GLN A 135 6.44 0.77 3.40
C GLN A 135 6.69 -0.58 4.07
N PHE A 136 5.65 -1.38 4.14
CA PHE A 136 5.64 -2.76 4.62
C PHE A 136 5.29 -3.68 3.47
N VAL A 137 6.14 -4.68 3.23
CA VAL A 137 5.93 -5.69 2.20
C VAL A 137 5.74 -7.03 2.89
N PHE A 138 4.60 -7.65 2.64
CA PHE A 138 4.23 -8.95 3.17
C PHE A 138 4.18 -9.98 2.05
N SER A 139 4.72 -11.18 2.30
CA SER A 139 4.45 -12.33 1.45
C SER A 139 3.22 -13.08 1.97
N LEU A 140 2.28 -13.38 1.08
CA LEU A 140 1.01 -14.03 1.37
C LEU A 140 1.08 -15.51 1.00
N SER A 141 0.51 -16.37 1.85
CA SER A 141 0.49 -17.83 1.62
C SER A 141 -0.38 -18.25 0.42
N ASN A 142 -1.36 -17.43 0.05
CA ASN A 142 -2.29 -17.67 -1.05
C ASN A 142 -2.54 -16.38 -1.85
N ALA A 143 -2.75 -16.53 -3.15
CA ALA A 143 -3.24 -15.46 -4.01
C ALA A 143 -4.76 -15.29 -3.88
N GLY A 144 -5.30 -14.14 -4.31
CA GLY A 144 -6.75 -13.88 -4.30
C GLY A 144 -7.27 -13.15 -3.06
N VAL A 145 -6.38 -12.50 -2.30
CA VAL A 145 -6.78 -11.51 -1.30
C VAL A 145 -7.34 -10.29 -2.02
N ASN A 146 -8.52 -9.82 -1.59
CA ASN A 146 -9.14 -8.61 -2.11
C ASN A 146 -8.54 -7.38 -1.41
N GLU A 147 -7.90 -6.50 -2.18
CA GLU A 147 -7.28 -5.27 -1.71
C GLU A 147 -8.28 -4.42 -0.91
N THR A 148 -9.53 -4.36 -1.37
CA THR A 148 -10.59 -3.53 -0.76
C THR A 148 -10.97 -4.03 0.63
N ASP A 149 -10.97 -5.34 0.84
CA ASP A 149 -11.34 -5.91 2.14
C ASP A 149 -10.24 -5.67 3.18
N VAL A 150 -8.97 -5.79 2.77
CA VAL A 150 -7.83 -5.46 3.64
C VAL A 150 -7.85 -3.97 3.98
N PHE A 151 -7.97 -3.12 2.95
CA PHE A 151 -7.97 -1.66 3.09
C PHE A 151 -9.10 -1.16 4.01
N ASN A 152 -10.33 -1.63 3.82
CA ASN A 152 -11.48 -1.21 4.65
C ASN A 152 -11.36 -1.65 6.12
N SER A 153 -10.48 -2.62 6.40
CA SER A 153 -10.22 -3.06 7.76
C SER A 153 -9.07 -2.31 8.42
N GLU A 154 -8.23 -1.61 7.67
CA GLU A 154 -6.97 -1.03 8.11
C GLU A 154 -7.17 0.00 9.24
N LEU A 155 -6.33 -0.09 10.26
CA LEU A 155 -6.35 0.77 11.44
C LEU A 155 -4.95 1.25 11.78
N ALA A 156 -4.79 2.57 11.87
CA ALA A 156 -3.54 3.19 12.27
C ALA A 156 -3.53 3.52 13.78
N ARG A 157 -2.37 3.32 14.40
CA ARG A 157 -2.08 3.75 15.78
C ARG A 157 -1.06 4.87 15.79
N PHE A 158 -1.43 5.98 16.44
CA PHE A 158 -0.54 7.11 16.70
C PHE A 158 -0.14 7.21 18.17
N LYS A 159 1.11 7.61 18.44
CA LYS A 159 1.63 7.90 19.78
C LYS A 159 2.65 9.04 19.76
N GLY A 160 2.95 9.59 20.93
CA GLY A 160 4.04 10.56 21.10
C GLY A 160 3.69 11.98 20.66
N PHE A 161 2.42 12.35 20.67
CA PHE A 161 2.01 13.73 20.40
C PHE A 161 2.55 14.69 21.47
N SER A 162 2.74 15.96 21.11
CA SER A 162 3.28 17.01 21.98
C SER A 162 2.43 17.24 23.24
N ASN A 163 1.14 16.96 23.17
CA ASN A 163 0.20 17.01 24.30
C ASN A 163 0.21 15.72 25.17
N GLY A 164 1.12 14.79 24.91
CA GLY A 164 1.23 13.50 25.61
C GLY A 164 0.14 12.48 25.27
N LYS A 165 -0.75 12.79 24.32
CA LYS A 165 -1.86 11.91 23.90
C LYS A 165 -1.43 10.90 22.84
N SER A 166 -2.39 10.09 22.42
CA SER A 166 -2.23 9.05 21.41
C SER A 166 -3.58 8.79 20.76
N ASP A 167 -3.60 8.56 19.45
CA ASP A 167 -4.83 8.36 18.68
C ASP A 167 -4.88 6.98 18.04
N LYS A 168 -6.10 6.56 17.69
CA LYS A 168 -6.38 5.34 16.92
C LYS A 168 -7.43 5.73 15.90
N THR A 169 -7.22 5.35 14.66
CA THR A 169 -8.14 5.70 13.59
C THR A 169 -8.18 4.59 12.54
N GLY A 170 -9.27 4.56 11.78
CA GLY A 170 -9.39 3.73 10.59
C GLY A 170 -8.97 4.52 9.35
N VAL A 171 -8.89 3.81 8.24
CA VAL A 171 -8.63 4.38 6.93
C VAL A 171 -9.93 4.60 6.18
N GLU A 172 -10.03 5.73 5.48
CA GLU A 172 -11.11 6.06 4.55
C GLU A 172 -10.52 6.30 3.16
N LEU A 173 -11.19 5.79 2.11
CA LEU A 173 -10.78 6.00 0.72
C LEU A 173 -10.74 7.51 0.40
N ASP A 174 -9.78 7.92 -0.43
CA ASP A 174 -9.71 9.31 -0.89
C ASP A 174 -10.85 9.63 -1.89
N GLY A 175 -11.97 10.15 -1.39
CA GLY A 175 -13.01 10.82 -2.19
C GLY A 175 -14.46 10.37 -1.96
N PRO A 176 -15.49 11.12 -2.42
CA PRO A 176 -16.90 10.87 -2.05
C PRO A 176 -17.56 9.62 -2.68
N SER A 177 -16.82 8.80 -3.44
CA SER A 177 -17.38 7.60 -4.06
C SER A 177 -16.30 6.68 -4.66
N GLY A 178 -16.05 5.54 -3.99
CA GLY A 178 -15.46 4.35 -4.60
C GLY A 178 -13.93 4.34 -4.75
N PRO A 179 -13.34 3.14 -4.94
CA PRO A 179 -11.91 2.98 -5.14
C PRO A 179 -11.43 3.80 -6.35
N PRO A 180 -10.20 4.33 -6.34
CA PRO A 180 -9.67 5.15 -7.42
C PRO A 180 -9.88 4.45 -8.76
N ALA A 181 -10.46 5.18 -9.72
CA ALA A 181 -10.63 4.68 -11.07
C ALA A 181 -9.28 4.19 -11.59
N ALA A 182 -9.26 2.96 -12.14
CA ALA A 182 -8.09 2.39 -12.80
C ALA A 182 -7.49 3.45 -13.72
N VAL A 183 -6.22 3.78 -13.48
CA VAL A 183 -5.47 4.76 -14.27
C VAL A 183 -5.59 4.36 -15.74
N PRO A 184 -6.08 5.23 -16.65
CA PRO A 184 -6.19 4.90 -18.06
C PRO A 184 -4.82 4.48 -18.60
N GLU A 185 -4.74 3.26 -19.11
CA GLU A 185 -3.52 2.75 -19.74
C GLU A 185 -3.02 3.78 -20.77
N PRO A 186 -1.70 4.05 -20.83
CA PRO A 186 -1.16 5.02 -21.76
C PRO A 186 -1.59 4.65 -23.19
N MET A 187 -2.04 5.64 -23.95
CA MET A 187 -2.48 5.54 -25.36
C MET A 187 -1.45 4.88 -26.31
N THR A 188 -0.28 4.49 -25.82
CA THR A 188 0.70 3.67 -26.54
C THR A 188 0.12 2.35 -27.05
N LEU A 189 -0.84 1.72 -26.37
CA LEU A 189 -1.51 0.50 -26.89
C LEU A 189 -2.43 0.81 -28.09
N LEU A 190 -2.97 2.02 -28.18
CA LEU A 190 -3.77 2.46 -29.33
C LEU A 190 -2.92 2.61 -30.61
N LEU A 191 -1.61 2.82 -30.50
CA LEU A 191 -0.70 3.00 -31.64
C LEU A 191 -0.08 1.69 -32.17
N VAL A 192 -0.10 0.61 -31.40
CA VAL A 192 0.41 -0.71 -31.86
C VAL A 192 -0.54 -1.33 -32.90
N GLY A 193 -1.86 -1.12 -32.76
CA GLY A 193 -2.88 -1.62 -33.68
C GLY A 193 -2.76 -1.10 -35.12
N PRO A 194 -2.82 0.23 -35.37
CA PRO A 194 -2.74 0.78 -36.72
C PRO A 194 -1.33 0.70 -37.34
N GLY A 195 -0.26 0.73 -36.51
CA GLY A 195 1.11 0.64 -37.00
C GLY A 195 1.45 -0.70 -37.66
N MET A 196 0.97 -1.81 -37.08
CA MET A 196 1.17 -3.16 -37.62
C MET A 196 0.35 -3.39 -38.90
N ALA A 197 -0.88 -2.88 -38.96
CA ALA A 197 -1.70 -2.95 -40.17
C ALA A 197 -1.09 -2.17 -41.36
N GLY A 198 -0.53 -0.99 -41.08
CA GLY A 198 0.18 -0.18 -42.09
C GLY A 198 1.41 -0.89 -42.69
N LEU A 199 2.18 -1.58 -41.86
CA LEU A 199 3.36 -2.35 -42.31
C LEU A 199 2.99 -3.55 -43.18
N VAL A 200 1.90 -4.27 -42.86
CA VAL A 200 1.39 -5.39 -43.67
C VAL A 200 0.88 -4.89 -45.02
N TRP A 201 0.15 -3.77 -45.05
CA TRP A 201 -0.35 -3.17 -46.29
C TRP A 201 0.77 -2.66 -47.21
N LEU A 202 1.78 -1.99 -46.65
CA LEU A 202 2.96 -1.53 -47.40
C LEU A 202 3.75 -2.70 -48.01
N ARG A 203 3.84 -3.84 -47.30
CA ARG A 203 4.52 -5.05 -47.79
C ARG A 203 3.72 -5.75 -48.89
N ALA A 204 2.39 -5.75 -48.80
CA ALA A 204 1.51 -6.28 -49.85
C ALA A 204 1.57 -5.45 -51.14
N ARG A 205 1.67 -4.12 -51.03
CA ARG A 205 1.78 -3.22 -52.19
C ARG A 205 3.09 -3.40 -52.96
N ARG A 206 4.21 -3.64 -52.27
CA ARG A 206 5.51 -3.87 -52.93
C ARG A 206 5.57 -5.18 -53.72
N ARG A 207 4.85 -6.22 -53.31
CA ARG A 207 4.80 -7.51 -54.03
C ARG A 207 3.99 -7.46 -55.33
N ARG A 208 3.11 -6.48 -55.51
CA ARG A 208 2.33 -6.29 -56.75
C ARG A 208 3.07 -5.50 -57.82
N SER A 209 4.19 -4.86 -57.50
CA SER A 209 4.96 -4.03 -58.44
C SER A 209 6.13 -4.77 -59.11
N SER A 210 6.34 -6.06 -58.82
CA SER A 210 7.42 -6.88 -59.41
C SER A 210 6.89 -7.98 -60.32
N GLY A 211 5.68 -7.80 -60.86
CA GLY A 211 5.09 -8.69 -61.87
C GLY A 211 4.89 -7.94 -63.20
N VAL A 212 6.00 -7.54 -63.84
CA VAL A 212 6.19 -7.37 -65.29
C VAL A 212 7.63 -7.76 -65.59
#